data_AF-A0A3A8N5C1-F1
#
_entry.id   AF-A0A3A8N5C1-F1
#
_cell.length_a   1.000
_cell.length_b   1.000
_cell.length_c   1.000
_cell.angle_alpha   90.00
_cell.angle_beta   90.00
_cell.angle_gamma   90.00
#
_symmetry.space_group_name_H-M   'P 1'
#
loop_
_entity.id
_entity.type
_entity.pdbx_description
1 polymer ?
#
loop_
_entity_poly.entity_id
_entity_poly.type
_entity_poly.pdbx_seq_one_letter_code
_entity_poly.pdbx_strand_id
1 'polypeptide(L)'
;MARNSTLTARLGYIDTQATFVQAALLAAHGAGARAGGFRVSDVRFFFLLFTNWVEHDVTRPSQDIDLTQVRRTLERLVRAGHAEAVGTGAGVKGLPRGRRYVLTGEGLCSLAEGLAARERAPLEEALFGVCFAASYRDAVLSRVEGRARAPSAAVRRRVERALDP
;
A
#
# COMPACT_ATOMS: atom_id res chain seq x y z
N MET A 1 -4.91 -27.00 3.11
CA MET A 1 -4.38 -26.43 1.85
C MET A 1 -4.52 -24.93 1.93
N ALA A 2 -3.41 -24.21 2.11
CA ALA A 2 -3.40 -22.76 2.24
C ALA A 2 -3.89 -22.14 0.92
N ARG A 3 -5.00 -21.40 0.95
CA ARG A 3 -5.36 -20.54 -0.17
C ARG A 3 -4.30 -19.45 -0.21
N ASN A 4 -3.32 -19.58 -1.11
CA ASN A 4 -2.48 -18.46 -1.50
C ASN A 4 -3.42 -17.31 -1.82
N SER A 5 -3.38 -16.25 -1.00
CA SER A 5 -4.19 -15.08 -1.27
C SER A 5 -3.90 -14.67 -2.71
N THR A 6 -4.93 -14.43 -3.51
CA THR A 6 -4.79 -14.06 -4.92
C THR A 6 -3.86 -12.85 -5.11
N LEU A 7 -3.59 -12.10 -4.05
CA LEU A 7 -2.68 -10.97 -4.00
C LEU A 7 -1.20 -11.37 -3.92
N THR A 8 -0.84 -12.42 -3.18
CA THR A 8 0.55 -12.93 -3.09
C THR A 8 1.05 -13.36 -4.49
N ALA A 9 0.21 -14.04 -5.25
CA ALA A 9 0.50 -14.41 -6.64
C ALA A 9 0.63 -13.17 -7.57
N ARG A 10 -0.12 -12.09 -7.29
CA ARG A 10 -0.11 -10.85 -8.10
C ARG A 10 1.08 -9.94 -7.79
N LEU A 11 1.64 -10.01 -6.58
CA LEU A 11 2.83 -9.27 -6.17
C LEU A 11 4.14 -9.88 -6.71
N GLY A 12 4.12 -11.09 -7.27
CA GLY A 12 5.34 -11.82 -7.68
C GLY A 12 6.25 -12.13 -6.48
N TYR A 13 7.49 -12.56 -6.73
CA TYR A 13 8.58 -13.00 -5.80
C TYR A 13 8.97 -12.01 -4.66
N ILE A 14 8.02 -11.35 -4.03
CA ILE A 14 8.16 -10.59 -2.79
C ILE A 14 7.40 -11.37 -1.72
N ASP A 15 7.79 -12.63 -1.52
CA ASP A 15 6.99 -13.58 -0.72
C ASP A 15 7.21 -13.40 0.80
N THR A 16 8.35 -12.82 1.20
CA THR A 16 8.69 -12.60 2.62
C THR A 16 8.18 -11.29 3.22
N GLN A 17 7.68 -10.36 2.41
CA GLN A 17 7.48 -8.96 2.85
C GLN A 17 6.12 -8.36 2.45
N ALA A 18 5.19 -9.21 2.00
CA ALA A 18 3.90 -8.78 1.47
C ALA A 18 3.13 -7.87 2.44
N THR A 19 3.20 -8.12 3.76
CA THR A 19 2.61 -7.28 4.82
C THR A 19 3.09 -5.83 4.72
N PHE A 20 4.41 -5.61 4.73
CA PHE A 20 4.99 -4.26 4.75
C PHE A 20 4.77 -3.52 3.45
N VAL A 21 4.79 -4.23 2.31
CA VAL A 21 4.47 -3.61 1.01
C VAL A 21 3.00 -3.19 0.95
N GLN A 22 2.07 -4.03 1.42
CA GLN A 22 0.64 -3.70 1.48
C GLN A 22 0.38 -2.51 2.41
N ALA A 23 0.95 -2.55 3.62
CA ALA A 23 0.86 -1.46 4.59
C ALA A 23 1.46 -0.16 4.03
N ALA A 24 2.61 -0.23 3.37
CA ALA A 24 3.25 0.93 2.74
C ALA A 24 2.41 1.54 1.64
N LEU A 25 1.74 0.74 0.81
CA LEU A 25 0.81 1.22 -0.21
C LEU A 25 -0.41 1.91 0.42
N LEU A 26 -0.96 1.35 1.50
CA LEU A 26 -2.08 1.93 2.24
C LEU A 26 -1.69 3.25 2.93
N ALA A 27 -0.55 3.28 3.63
CA ALA A 27 -0.05 4.49 4.28
C ALA A 27 0.30 5.58 3.27
N ALA A 28 0.98 5.23 2.17
CA ALA A 28 1.27 6.16 1.09
C ALA A 28 -0.02 6.74 0.50
N HIS A 29 -1.07 5.92 0.32
CA HIS A 29 -2.37 6.38 -0.13
C HIS A 29 -2.97 7.43 0.81
N GLY A 30 -3.03 7.15 2.10
CA GLY A 30 -3.57 8.08 3.10
C GLY A 30 -2.77 9.38 3.17
N ALA A 31 -1.43 9.28 3.22
CA ALA A 31 -0.55 10.45 3.25
C ALA A 31 -0.63 11.30 1.97
N GLY A 32 -0.76 10.64 0.82
CA GLY A 32 -0.86 11.28 -0.49
C GLY A 32 -2.24 11.86 -0.82
N ALA A 33 -3.25 11.65 0.04
CA ALA A 33 -4.63 12.05 -0.23
C ALA A 33 -4.75 13.54 -0.57
N ARG A 34 -4.19 14.42 0.26
CA ARG A 34 -4.20 15.89 0.05
C ARG A 34 -3.49 16.35 -1.21
N ALA A 35 -2.54 15.56 -1.71
CA ALA A 35 -1.70 15.92 -2.86
C ALA A 35 -2.23 15.33 -4.18
N GLY A 36 -3.44 14.75 -4.17
CA GLY A 36 -4.05 14.10 -5.34
C GLY A 36 -3.41 12.76 -5.70
N GLY A 37 -2.76 12.09 -4.74
CA GLY A 37 -2.13 10.78 -4.91
C GLY A 37 -0.68 10.74 -4.43
N PHE A 38 -0.15 9.52 -4.33
CA PHE A 38 1.18 9.21 -3.80
C PHE A 38 2.17 8.87 -4.91
N ARG A 39 3.46 8.97 -4.61
CA ARG A 39 4.58 8.66 -5.51
C ARG A 39 5.18 7.31 -5.16
N VAL A 40 5.99 6.78 -6.08
CA VAL A 40 6.82 5.58 -5.86
C VAL A 40 7.75 5.76 -4.64
N SER A 41 8.27 6.98 -4.44
CA SER A 41 9.12 7.33 -3.29
C SER A 41 8.40 7.19 -1.96
N ASP A 42 7.10 7.49 -1.92
CA ASP A 42 6.31 7.49 -0.68
C ASP A 42 6.12 6.05 -0.20
N VAL A 43 5.85 5.12 -1.13
CA VAL A 43 5.76 3.69 -0.84
C VAL A 43 7.11 3.15 -0.33
N ARG A 44 8.23 3.51 -0.96
CA ARG A 44 9.56 3.09 -0.48
C ARG A 44 9.85 3.65 0.91
N PHE A 45 9.51 4.91 1.16
CA PHE A 45 9.66 5.53 2.47
C PHE A 45 8.90 4.76 3.55
N PHE A 46 7.59 4.50 3.35
CA PHE A 46 6.79 3.77 4.33
C PHE A 46 7.23 2.31 4.48
N PHE A 47 7.66 1.66 3.40
CA PHE A 47 8.22 0.32 3.47
C PHE A 47 9.43 0.29 4.40
N LEU A 48 10.42 1.16 4.17
CA LEU A 48 11.61 1.24 5.01
C LEU A 48 11.27 1.63 6.45
N LEU A 49 10.31 2.52 6.65
CA LEU A 49 9.83 2.90 7.98
C LEU A 49 9.27 1.69 8.74
N PHE A 50 8.45 0.87 8.08
CA PHE A 50 7.79 -0.27 8.71
C PHE A 50 8.73 -1.45 8.91
N THR A 51 9.62 -1.74 7.96
CA THR A 51 10.62 -2.79 8.12
C THR A 51 11.60 -2.44 9.22
N ASN A 52 12.03 -1.17 9.34
CA ASN A 52 12.91 -0.72 10.44
C ASN A 52 12.22 -0.74 11.81
N TRP A 53 10.89 -0.68 11.86
CA TRP A 53 10.17 -0.82 13.13
C TRP A 53 10.16 -2.26 13.64
N VAL A 54 10.07 -3.24 12.72
CA VAL A 54 10.09 -4.67 13.06
C VAL A 54 11.52 -5.22 13.19
N GLU A 55 12.43 -4.81 12.32
CA GLU A 55 13.83 -5.22 12.33
C GLU A 55 14.61 -4.34 13.31
N HIS A 56 14.80 -4.85 14.53
CA HIS A 56 15.43 -4.15 15.67
C HIS A 56 16.92 -3.77 15.44
N ASP A 57 17.53 -4.17 14.31
CA ASP A 57 18.95 -3.99 14.02
C ASP A 57 19.17 -3.06 12.80
N VAL A 58 19.21 -1.76 13.10
CA VAL A 58 19.31 -0.63 12.15
C VAL A 58 20.64 -0.65 11.36
N THR A 59 21.59 -1.51 11.74
CA THR A 59 22.96 -1.51 11.20
C THR A 59 23.09 -2.13 9.81
N ARG A 60 22.11 -2.93 9.38
CA ARG A 60 21.99 -3.42 8.00
C ARG A 60 20.50 -3.50 7.67
N PRO A 61 19.94 -2.60 6.85
CA PRO A 61 18.65 -2.89 6.25
C PRO A 61 18.87 -4.13 5.40
N SER A 62 18.47 -5.30 5.91
CA SER A 62 18.63 -6.56 5.22
C SER A 62 17.81 -6.57 3.92
N GLN A 63 16.88 -5.61 3.80
CA GLN A 63 15.84 -5.54 2.79
C GLN A 63 15.63 -4.09 2.33
N ASP A 64 16.41 -3.66 1.34
CA ASP A 64 16.07 -2.48 0.57
C ASP A 64 15.12 -2.89 -0.56
N ILE A 65 14.00 -2.16 -0.71
CA ILE A 65 13.14 -2.27 -1.89
C ILE A 65 13.55 -1.21 -2.91
N ASP A 66 13.96 -1.64 -4.10
CA ASP A 66 14.28 -0.71 -5.17
C ASP A 66 13.00 -0.01 -5.67
N LEU A 67 13.11 1.28 -5.97
CA LEU A 67 12.07 2.06 -6.67
C LEU A 67 11.62 1.37 -7.97
N THR A 68 12.49 0.61 -8.64
CA THR A 68 12.10 -0.21 -9.80
C THR A 68 11.10 -1.30 -9.42
N GLN A 69 11.31 -2.00 -8.30
CA GLN A 69 10.40 -3.03 -7.81
C GLN A 69 9.06 -2.41 -7.40
N VAL A 70 9.08 -1.29 -6.67
CA VAL A 70 7.85 -0.55 -6.32
C VAL A 70 7.09 -0.13 -7.58
N ARG A 71 7.79 0.41 -8.58
CA ARG A 71 7.17 0.82 -9.85
C ARG A 71 6.52 -0.35 -10.58
N ARG A 72 7.21 -1.49 -10.70
CA ARG A 72 6.65 -2.71 -11.31
C ARG A 72 5.43 -3.24 -10.56
N THR A 73 5.44 -3.14 -9.23
CA THR A 73 4.27 -3.48 -8.40
C THR A 73 3.09 -2.54 -8.68
N LEU A 74 3.33 -1.23 -8.73
CA LEU A 74 2.28 -0.26 -9.07
C LEU A 74 1.74 -0.46 -10.49
N GLU A 75 2.60 -0.72 -11.47
CA GLU A 75 2.18 -1.03 -12.85
C GLU A 75 1.33 -2.31 -12.93
N ARG A 76 1.58 -3.31 -12.08
CA ARG A 76 0.73 -4.50 -11.96
C ARG A 76 -0.62 -4.16 -11.32
N LEU A 77 -0.63 -3.36 -10.25
CA LEU A 77 -1.86 -2.92 -9.60
C LEU A 77 -2.72 -2.06 -10.54
N VAL A 78 -2.10 -1.20 -11.34
CA VAL A 78 -2.79 -0.40 -12.37
C VAL A 78 -3.41 -1.30 -13.44
N ARG A 79 -2.64 -2.25 -13.99
CA ARG A 79 -3.16 -3.22 -14.97
C ARG A 79 -4.29 -4.07 -14.43
N ALA A 80 -4.29 -4.34 -13.12
CA ALA A 80 -5.33 -5.11 -12.44
C ALA A 80 -6.53 -4.27 -11.96
N GLY A 81 -6.57 -2.95 -12.21
CA GLY A 81 -7.67 -2.08 -11.77
C GLY A 81 -7.66 -1.73 -10.27
N HIS A 82 -6.59 -2.05 -9.55
CA HIS A 82 -6.43 -1.75 -8.12
C HIS A 82 -5.81 -0.37 -7.85
N ALA A 83 -5.22 0.26 -8.86
CA ALA A 83 -4.67 1.60 -8.77
C ALA A 83 -4.86 2.37 -10.07
N GLU A 84 -4.79 3.69 -9.98
CA GLU A 84 -4.86 4.61 -11.11
C GLU A 84 -3.64 5.53 -11.08
N ALA A 85 -3.05 5.81 -12.23
CA ALA A 85 -2.02 6.83 -12.35
C ALA A 85 -2.66 8.20 -12.58
N VAL A 86 -2.35 9.17 -11.72
CA VAL A 86 -2.87 10.53 -11.81
C VAL A 86 -1.89 11.41 -12.59
N GLY A 87 -2.39 12.02 -13.67
CA GLY A 87 -1.64 12.97 -14.51
C GLY A 87 -1.28 12.42 -15.89
N THR A 88 -2.23 12.47 -16.82
CA THR A 88 -2.00 12.32 -18.27
C THR A 88 -2.55 13.55 -18.99
N GLY A 89 -1.83 14.67 -18.86
CA GLY A 89 -1.83 15.69 -19.91
C GLY A 89 -0.64 15.38 -20.82
N ALA A 90 -0.88 15.20 -22.11
CA ALA A 90 0.18 15.04 -23.10
C ALA A 90 1.17 16.22 -22.99
N GLY A 91 2.47 15.93 -22.92
CA GLY A 91 3.51 16.95 -23.16
C GLY A 91 4.36 17.41 -21.97
N VAL A 92 4.93 16.51 -21.18
CA VAL A 92 6.19 16.83 -20.47
C VAL A 92 7.25 15.80 -20.85
N LYS A 93 7.99 16.10 -21.93
CA LYS A 93 9.24 15.41 -22.28
C LYS A 93 10.25 15.64 -21.14
N GLY A 94 10.53 14.60 -20.36
CA GLY A 94 11.57 14.64 -19.32
C GLY A 94 11.17 13.93 -18.03
N LEU A 95 11.45 12.62 -18.00
CA LEU A 95 11.41 11.70 -16.85
C LEU A 95 10.11 11.55 -16.00
N PRO A 96 9.79 10.31 -15.60
CA PRO A 96 8.60 9.94 -14.81
C PRO A 96 8.66 10.32 -13.31
N ARG A 97 9.48 11.30 -12.91
CA ARG A 97 9.74 11.66 -11.49
C ARG A 97 8.54 12.32 -10.78
N GLY A 98 7.48 12.66 -11.51
CA GLY A 98 6.27 13.28 -10.97
C GLY A 98 5.01 12.41 -11.01
N ARG A 99 5.09 11.15 -11.47
CA ARG A 99 3.89 10.31 -11.63
C ARG A 99 3.29 9.96 -10.28
N ARG A 100 2.03 10.36 -10.06
CA ARG A 100 1.26 10.05 -8.85
C ARG A 100 0.33 8.88 -9.10
N TYR A 101 -0.06 8.22 -8.02
CA TYR A 101 -0.93 7.06 -8.01
C TYR A 101 -2.01 7.23 -6.95
N VAL A 102 -3.16 6.63 -7.19
CA VAL A 102 -4.28 6.56 -6.26
C VAL A 102 -4.77 5.12 -6.25
N LEU A 103 -5.04 4.55 -5.07
CA LEU A 103 -5.67 3.24 -4.98
C LEU A 103 -7.16 3.37 -5.32
N THR A 104 -7.68 2.44 -6.11
CA THR A 104 -9.12 2.35 -6.36
C THR A 104 -9.84 1.86 -5.11
N GLY A 105 -11.17 1.94 -5.07
CA GLY A 105 -11.94 1.39 -3.95
C GLY A 105 -11.70 -0.12 -3.78
N GLU A 106 -11.59 -0.85 -4.89
CA GLU A 106 -11.25 -2.27 -4.88
C GLU A 106 -9.82 -2.50 -4.39
N GLY A 107 -8.84 -1.70 -4.86
CA GLY A 107 -7.46 -1.80 -4.39
C GLY A 107 -7.32 -1.57 -2.90
N LEU A 108 -8.05 -0.60 -2.34
CA LEU A 108 -8.11 -0.35 -0.90
C LEU A 108 -8.63 -1.56 -0.13
N CYS A 109 -9.81 -2.10 -0.53
CA CYS A 109 -10.36 -3.28 0.12
C CYS A 109 -9.41 -4.47 0.01
N SER A 110 -8.87 -4.74 -1.17
CA SER A 110 -8.01 -5.90 -1.44
C SER A 110 -6.71 -5.87 -0.63
N LEU A 111 -6.08 -4.69 -0.51
CA LEU A 111 -4.88 -4.52 0.31
C LEU A 111 -5.18 -4.57 1.81
N ALA A 112 -6.28 -3.95 2.27
CA ALA A 112 -6.68 -3.98 3.67
C ALA A 112 -7.07 -5.40 4.13
N GLU A 113 -7.86 -6.11 3.32
CA GLU A 113 -8.23 -7.52 3.57
C GLU A 113 -7.00 -8.43 3.50
N GLY A 114 -6.05 -8.16 2.59
CA GLY A 114 -4.79 -8.90 2.51
C GLY A 114 -3.90 -8.72 3.75
N LEU A 115 -3.88 -7.50 4.31
CA LEU A 115 -3.16 -7.20 5.54
C LEU A 115 -3.81 -7.90 6.75
N ALA A 116 -5.14 -7.95 6.80
CA ALA A 116 -5.90 -8.59 7.87
C ALA A 116 -5.90 -10.12 7.81
N ALA A 117 -5.87 -10.72 6.63
CA ALA A 117 -6.08 -12.16 6.42
C ALA A 117 -4.87 -13.05 6.75
N ARG A 118 -3.92 -12.60 7.60
CA ARG A 118 -2.73 -13.39 7.95
C ARG A 118 -2.95 -14.22 9.22
N GLU A 119 -3.77 -15.26 9.10
CA GLU A 119 -4.09 -16.21 10.20
C GLU A 119 -2.87 -16.91 10.83
N ARG A 120 -1.67 -16.82 10.23
CA ARG A 120 -0.44 -17.47 10.70
C ARG A 120 0.81 -16.57 10.55
N ALA A 121 0.64 -15.26 10.71
CA ALA A 121 1.79 -14.35 10.72
C ALA A 121 2.66 -14.58 11.98
N PRO A 122 3.98 -14.36 11.91
CA PRO A 122 4.82 -14.17 13.10
C PRO A 122 4.22 -13.12 14.03
N LEU A 123 4.48 -13.22 15.35
CA LEU A 123 3.90 -12.32 16.35
C LEU A 123 4.19 -10.85 16.03
N GLU A 124 5.41 -10.55 15.57
CA GLU A 124 5.85 -9.20 15.22
C GLU A 124 5.06 -8.64 14.04
N GLU A 125 4.77 -9.45 13.03
CA GLU A 125 3.91 -9.05 11.89
C GLU A 125 2.45 -8.89 12.29
N ALA A 126 1.95 -9.72 13.21
CA ALA A 126 0.59 -9.60 13.72
C ALA A 126 0.42 -8.32 14.55
N LEU A 127 1.36 -8.05 15.47
CA LEU A 127 1.40 -6.80 16.26
C LEU A 127 1.58 -5.59 15.34
N PHE A 128 2.43 -5.69 14.32
CA PHE A 128 2.55 -4.65 13.29
C PHE A 128 1.19 -4.33 12.66
N GLY A 129 0.43 -5.36 12.24
CA GLY A 129 -0.89 -5.18 11.64
C GLY A 129 -1.87 -4.42 12.55
N VAL A 130 -1.92 -4.79 13.83
CA VAL A 130 -2.76 -4.14 14.85
C VAL A 130 -2.31 -2.68 15.07
N CYS A 131 -1.02 -2.44 15.28
CA CYS A 131 -0.47 -1.09 15.45
C CYS A 131 -0.68 -0.23 14.21
N PHE A 132 -0.52 -0.81 13.02
CA PHE A 132 -0.77 -0.15 11.75
C PHE A 132 -2.24 0.25 11.64
N ALA A 133 -3.17 -0.67 11.90
CA ALA A 133 -4.60 -0.41 11.86
C ALA A 133 -4.97 0.73 12.83
N ALA A 134 -4.52 0.66 14.09
CA ALA A 134 -4.74 1.70 15.08
C ALA A 134 -4.19 3.08 14.66
N SER A 135 -3.04 3.13 13.99
CA SER A 135 -2.35 4.39 13.67
C SER A 135 -2.74 5.00 12.31
N TYR A 136 -3.07 4.16 11.33
CA TYR A 136 -3.21 4.56 9.92
C TYR A 136 -4.62 4.37 9.36
N ARG A 137 -5.55 3.67 10.04
CA ARG A 137 -6.91 3.43 9.51
C ARG A 137 -7.59 4.71 9.06
N ASP A 138 -7.61 5.73 9.92
CA ASP A 138 -8.30 6.98 9.61
C ASP A 138 -7.63 7.72 8.46
N ALA A 139 -6.29 7.67 8.36
CA ALA A 139 -5.55 8.23 7.23
C ALA A 139 -5.86 7.49 5.92
N VAL A 140 -5.90 6.15 5.95
CA VAL A 140 -6.25 5.29 4.80
C VAL A 140 -7.67 5.58 4.32
N LEU A 141 -8.60 5.80 5.24
CA LEU A 141 -9.99 6.14 4.95
C LEU A 141 -10.18 7.61 4.57
N SER A 142 -9.27 8.48 5.00
CA SER A 142 -9.29 9.90 4.66
C SER A 142 -9.01 10.06 3.17
N ARG A 143 -10.03 10.50 2.44
CA ARG A 143 -9.83 11.12 1.12
C ARG A 143 -9.94 12.61 1.29
N VAL A 144 -8.86 13.31 0.97
CA VAL A 144 -8.83 14.78 0.96
C VAL A 144 -8.70 15.24 -0.48
N GLU A 145 -9.36 16.37 -0.73
CA GLU A 145 -9.74 16.97 -2.01
C GLU A 145 -8.68 16.93 -3.11
N GLY A 146 -9.13 16.57 -4.32
CA GLY A 146 -8.34 16.62 -5.55
C GLY A 146 -8.30 15.28 -6.28
N ARG A 147 -8.95 15.21 -7.46
CA ARG A 147 -8.95 14.13 -8.48
C ARG A 147 -9.29 12.69 -8.05
N ALA A 148 -9.00 12.26 -6.83
CA ALA A 148 -9.35 10.93 -6.30
C ALA A 148 -10.77 10.94 -5.73
N ARG A 149 -11.68 10.15 -6.31
CA ARG A 149 -13.08 10.05 -5.87
C ARG A 149 -13.17 9.46 -4.46
N ALA A 150 -13.93 10.09 -3.54
CA ALA A 150 -14.25 9.55 -2.21
C ALA A 150 -14.62 8.04 -2.27
N PRO A 151 -14.15 7.17 -1.35
CA PRO A 151 -14.58 5.78 -1.36
C PRO A 151 -16.09 5.69 -1.11
N SER A 152 -16.76 4.72 -1.73
CA SER A 152 -18.17 4.48 -1.44
C SER A 152 -18.35 4.03 0.02
N ALA A 153 -19.52 4.26 0.60
CA ALA A 153 -19.82 3.80 1.96
C ALA A 153 -19.60 2.29 2.15
N ALA A 154 -19.84 1.49 1.10
CA ALA A 154 -19.57 0.06 1.10
C ALA A 154 -18.07 -0.27 1.18
N VAL A 155 -17.23 0.43 0.40
CA VAL A 155 -15.76 0.29 0.45
C VAL A 155 -15.25 0.71 1.83
N ARG A 156 -15.72 1.85 2.34
CA ARG A 156 -15.36 2.36 3.67
C ARG A 156 -15.62 1.32 4.76
N ARG A 157 -16.84 0.77 4.84
CA ARG A 157 -17.19 -0.27 5.82
C ARG A 157 -16.40 -1.57 5.68
N ARG A 158 -15.94 -1.91 4.48
CA ARG A 158 -15.08 -3.10 4.27
C ARG A 158 -13.67 -2.85 4.79
N VAL A 159 -13.09 -1.69 4.47
CA VAL A 159 -11.76 -1.30 4.96
C VAL A 159 -11.78 -1.11 6.48
N GLU A 160 -12.82 -0.48 7.03
CA GLU A 160 -12.99 -0.34 8.49
C GLU A 160 -13.02 -1.70 9.19
N ARG A 161 -13.77 -2.68 8.65
CA ARG A 161 -13.80 -4.04 9.20
C ARG A 161 -12.48 -4.80 9.05
N ALA A 162 -11.75 -4.57 7.96
CA ALA A 162 -10.46 -5.23 7.75
C ALA A 162 -9.35 -4.62 8.63
N LEU A 163 -9.44 -3.33 8.93
CA LEU A 163 -8.49 -2.61 9.79
C LEU A 163 -9.10 -2.31 11.17
N ASP A 164 -9.98 -3.18 11.66
CA ASP A 164 -10.45 -3.13 13.03
C ASP A 164 -9.44 -3.92 13.88
N PRO A 165 -8.72 -3.26 14.82
CA PRO A 165 -7.63 -3.89 15.57
C PRO A 165 -8.07 -5.02 16.50
#